data_AF-A0A1E5SZY1-F1
#
_entry.id   AF-A0A1E5SZY1-F1
#
_cell.length_a   1.000
_cell.length_b   1.000
_cell.length_c   1.000
_cell.angle_alpha   90.00
_cell.angle_beta   90.00
_cell.angle_gamma   90.00
#
_symmetry.space_group_name_H-M   'P 1'
#
loop_
_entity.id
_entity.type
_entity.pdbx_description
1 polymer ?
#
loop_
_entity_poly.entity_id
_entity_poly.type
_entity_poly.pdbx_seq_one_letter_code
_entity_poly.pdbx_strand_id
1 'polypeptide(L)'
;MLKVDLKIVESDDGVSFDEAHIKLLKEGAVLLEKIVNDSDSFEKKVTGKGLRRPKRFRRSNGLSRTEVYNVFMSGDDKFTEESSTDSNVQGDMDIDIWIHPYKTKPGVVGYTTPSTHATWINLNKLYQWMNRYNNQPNLLRAEIAGNLAHEYCHNLGFRHGRGGSTRANRKTVPYFIGNTVRDIGRNEANLFAIGNSEDLFACSESVESK
;
A
#
# COMPACT_ATOMS: atom_id res chain seq x y z
N MET A 1 0.44 17.02 -4.07
CA MET A 1 -0.06 16.08 -3.05
C MET A 1 -0.34 14.82 -3.81
N LEU A 2 0.26 13.71 -3.40
CA LEU A 2 0.18 12.43 -4.11
C LEU A 2 -1.21 11.84 -3.90
N LYS A 3 -1.95 11.41 -4.92
CA LYS A 3 -3.21 10.69 -4.70
C LYS A 3 -2.99 9.18 -4.76
N VAL A 4 -3.92 8.41 -4.19
CA VAL A 4 -3.93 6.95 -4.33
C VAL A 4 -5.23 6.54 -5.01
N ASP A 5 -5.12 6.18 -6.29
CA ASP A 5 -6.24 5.75 -7.10
C ASP A 5 -6.37 4.22 -7.09
N LEU A 6 -7.50 3.76 -6.56
CA LEU A 6 -7.79 2.35 -6.38
C LEU A 6 -8.82 1.87 -7.39
N LYS A 7 -8.39 1.05 -8.36
CA LYS A 7 -9.27 0.41 -9.33
C LYS A 7 -9.53 -1.04 -8.93
N ILE A 8 -10.77 -1.38 -8.62
CA ILE A 8 -11.16 -2.78 -8.40
C ILE A 8 -11.54 -3.39 -9.75
N VAL A 9 -10.87 -4.48 -10.12
CA VAL A 9 -11.09 -5.19 -11.38
C VAL A 9 -11.74 -6.54 -11.08
N GLU A 10 -12.83 -6.82 -11.79
CA GLU A 10 -13.50 -8.12 -11.71
C GLU A 10 -12.63 -9.23 -12.30
N SER A 11 -12.76 -10.45 -11.77
CA SER A 11 -12.04 -11.60 -12.28
C SER A 11 -12.94 -12.45 -13.17
N ASP A 12 -12.41 -12.87 -14.33
CA ASP A 12 -13.12 -13.72 -15.29
C ASP A 12 -13.39 -15.14 -14.76
N ASP A 13 -12.72 -15.55 -13.67
CA ASP A 13 -12.87 -16.88 -13.04
C ASP A 13 -14.02 -16.94 -12.02
N GLY A 14 -14.86 -15.91 -11.94
CA GLY A 14 -15.99 -15.82 -11.03
C GLY A 14 -15.60 -15.53 -9.58
N VAL A 15 -14.33 -15.20 -9.31
CA VAL A 15 -13.89 -14.73 -8.00
C VAL A 15 -14.08 -13.21 -7.93
N SER A 16 -14.84 -12.74 -6.94
CA SER A 16 -15.09 -11.30 -6.75
C SER A 16 -14.89 -10.86 -5.30
N PHE A 17 -14.63 -9.57 -5.13
CA PHE A 17 -14.72 -8.92 -3.83
C PHE A 17 -16.20 -8.63 -3.50
N ASP A 18 -16.61 -8.97 -2.28
CA ASP A 18 -17.86 -8.43 -1.74
C ASP A 18 -17.72 -6.95 -1.30
N GLU A 19 -18.83 -6.32 -0.96
CA GLU A 19 -18.88 -4.91 -0.55
C GLU A 19 -17.98 -4.61 0.65
N ALA A 20 -17.89 -5.53 1.61
CA ALA A 20 -17.08 -5.36 2.81
C ALA A 20 -15.59 -5.34 2.46
N HIS A 21 -15.14 -6.20 1.55
CA HIS A 21 -13.78 -6.18 1.04
C HIS A 21 -13.48 -4.88 0.27
N ILE A 22 -14.38 -4.46 -0.62
CA ILE A 22 -14.19 -3.25 -1.43
C ILE A 22 -14.06 -2.04 -0.50
N LYS A 23 -14.96 -1.90 0.48
CA LYS A 23 -14.89 -0.85 1.50
C LYS A 23 -13.56 -0.87 2.23
N LEU A 24 -13.11 -2.03 2.68
CA LEU A 24 -11.86 -2.16 3.41
C LEU A 24 -10.62 -1.82 2.56
N LEU A 25 -10.60 -2.23 1.29
CA LEU A 25 -9.50 -1.91 0.37
C LEU A 25 -9.43 -0.40 0.11
N LYS A 26 -10.59 0.25 -0.11
CA LYS A 26 -10.70 1.71 -0.25
C LYS A 26 -10.23 2.45 1.00
N GLU A 27 -10.66 2.02 2.18
CA GLU A 27 -10.20 2.62 3.45
C GLU A 27 -8.69 2.46 3.65
N GLY A 28 -8.12 1.33 3.23
CA GLY A 28 -6.67 1.12 3.23
C GLY A 28 -5.92 2.02 2.25
N ALA A 29 -6.48 2.27 1.06
CA ALA A 29 -5.92 3.20 0.07
C ALA A 29 -5.94 4.65 0.59
N VAL A 30 -7.07 5.08 1.18
CA VAL A 30 -7.18 6.41 1.83
C VAL A 30 -6.15 6.57 2.95
N LEU A 31 -5.95 5.54 3.78
CA LEU A 31 -4.93 5.58 4.83
C LEU A 31 -3.52 5.64 4.25
N LEU A 32 -3.25 4.91 3.16
CA LEU A 32 -1.97 5.00 2.45
C LEU A 32 -1.72 6.43 1.96
N GLU A 33 -2.69 7.03 1.27
CA GLU A 33 -2.63 8.41 0.77
C GLU A 33 -2.31 9.40 1.90
N LYS A 34 -3.03 9.30 3.02
CA LYS A 34 -2.79 10.14 4.19
C LYS A 34 -1.35 10.00 4.69
N ILE A 35 -0.86 8.78 4.85
CA ILE A 35 0.47 8.52 5.41
C ILE A 35 1.59 9.04 4.51
N VAL A 36 1.46 8.86 3.20
CA VAL A 36 2.52 9.28 2.26
C VAL A 36 2.55 10.81 2.09
N ASN A 37 1.41 11.47 2.29
CA ASN A 37 1.31 12.94 2.29
C ASN A 37 1.60 13.59 3.66
N ASP A 38 1.52 12.84 4.76
CA ASP A 38 2.09 13.25 6.06
C ASP A 38 3.63 13.18 5.99
N SER A 39 4.17 14.09 5.17
CA SER A 39 5.53 14.08 4.65
C SER A 39 6.59 13.88 5.74
N ASP A 40 6.38 14.44 6.93
CA ASP A 40 7.39 14.48 7.95
C ASP A 40 7.64 13.11 8.60
N SER A 41 6.61 12.29 8.79
CA SER A 41 6.74 10.99 9.46
C SER A 41 7.22 9.91 8.48
N PHE A 42 6.68 9.89 7.26
CA PHE A 42 7.02 8.94 6.22
C PHE A 42 8.40 9.24 5.61
N GLU A 43 8.69 10.48 5.20
CA GLU A 43 9.98 10.87 4.61
C GLU A 43 11.12 10.56 5.59
N LYS A 44 11.01 10.97 6.86
CA LYS A 44 12.08 10.74 7.84
C LYS A 44 12.39 9.26 8.01
N LYS A 45 11.36 8.40 8.07
CA LYS A 45 11.53 6.95 8.17
C LYS A 45 12.14 6.34 6.90
N VAL A 46 11.66 6.71 5.71
CA VAL A 46 12.15 6.14 4.44
C VAL A 46 13.53 6.66 4.08
N THR A 47 13.78 7.97 4.16
CA THR A 47 15.09 8.57 3.87
C THR A 47 16.12 8.28 4.96
N GLY A 48 15.68 8.10 6.21
CA GLY A 48 16.56 8.02 7.38
C GLY A 48 17.12 9.38 7.80
N LYS A 49 16.48 10.48 7.40
CA LYS A 49 16.81 11.86 7.80
C LYS A 49 16.90 11.97 9.33
N GLY A 50 17.99 12.55 9.81
CA GLY A 50 18.30 12.64 11.26
C GLY A 50 19.07 11.45 11.84
N LEU A 51 19.25 10.34 11.10
CA LEU A 51 20.10 9.24 11.55
C LEU A 51 21.56 9.51 11.20
N ARG A 52 22.47 9.29 12.16
CA ARG A 52 23.93 9.43 11.93
C ARG A 52 24.45 8.53 10.80
N ARG A 53 23.88 7.33 10.66
CA ARG A 53 24.27 6.31 9.67
C ARG A 53 23.05 5.48 9.25
N PRO A 54 22.20 6.00 8.34
CA PRO A 54 21.03 5.26 7.90
C PRO A 54 21.45 4.00 7.14
N LYS A 55 20.83 2.87 7.46
CA LYS A 55 21.14 1.60 6.79
C LYS A 55 20.64 1.64 5.36
N ARG A 56 21.49 1.26 4.41
CA ARG A 56 21.10 1.07 3.01
C ARG A 56 20.05 -0.02 2.88
N PHE A 57 19.14 0.17 1.93
CA PHE A 57 18.24 -0.87 1.49
C PHE A 57 19.01 -2.01 0.85
N ARG A 58 18.48 -3.23 0.99
CA ARG A 58 18.87 -4.36 0.14
C ARG A 58 18.05 -4.29 -1.14
N ARG A 59 18.65 -4.61 -2.29
CA ARG A 59 17.92 -4.68 -3.58
C ARG A 59 17.17 -3.37 -3.90
N SER A 60 17.84 -2.22 -3.70
CA SER A 60 17.34 -0.90 -4.10
C SER A 60 17.71 -0.53 -5.54
N ASN A 61 18.13 -1.48 -6.37
CA ASN A 61 18.63 -1.21 -7.72
C ASN A 61 19.79 -0.19 -7.76
N GLY A 62 20.61 -0.14 -6.69
CA GLY A 62 21.72 0.81 -6.55
C GLY A 62 21.32 2.16 -5.94
N LEU A 63 20.02 2.44 -5.81
CA LEU A 63 19.51 3.70 -5.29
C LEU A 63 19.78 3.87 -3.78
N SER A 64 20.03 5.11 -3.39
CA SER A 64 20.04 5.58 -2.01
C SER A 64 18.63 5.60 -1.43
N ARG A 65 18.52 5.88 -0.12
CA ARG A 65 17.22 5.95 0.56
C ARG A 65 16.37 7.13 0.07
N THR A 66 17.00 8.28 -0.18
CA THR A 66 16.34 9.47 -0.71
C THR A 66 15.88 9.24 -2.14
N GLU A 67 16.70 8.61 -2.98
CA GLU A 67 16.28 8.25 -4.35
C GLU A 67 15.13 7.25 -4.35
N VAL A 68 15.16 6.23 -3.47
CA VAL A 68 14.01 5.31 -3.31
C VAL A 68 12.75 6.05 -2.87
N TYR A 69 12.87 7.00 -1.93
CA TYR A 69 11.73 7.84 -1.53
C TYR A 69 11.20 8.64 -2.72
N ASN A 70 12.07 9.31 -3.48
CA ASN A 70 11.67 10.10 -4.64
C ASN A 70 10.99 9.25 -5.72
N VAL A 71 11.51 8.04 -5.99
CA VAL A 71 10.87 7.08 -6.93
C VAL A 71 9.51 6.61 -6.41
N PHE A 72 9.36 6.44 -5.10
CA PHE A 72 8.05 6.08 -4.54
C PHE A 72 7.06 7.24 -4.68
N MET A 73 7.51 8.47 -4.41
CA MET A 73 6.70 9.68 -4.44
C MET A 73 6.49 10.25 -5.85
N SER A 74 7.10 9.67 -6.89
CA SER A 74 6.90 10.16 -8.26
C SER A 74 5.53 9.79 -8.82
N GLY A 75 4.87 8.75 -8.31
CA GLY A 75 3.65 8.18 -8.91
C GLY A 75 3.91 7.40 -10.21
N ASP A 76 4.97 7.78 -10.94
CA ASP A 76 5.38 7.13 -12.18
C ASP A 76 5.78 5.66 -11.99
N ASP A 77 4.85 4.74 -12.25
CA ASP A 77 5.14 3.32 -12.29
C ASP A 77 5.57 2.83 -13.68
N LYS A 78 5.88 1.53 -13.79
CA LYS A 78 6.42 0.96 -15.03
C LYS A 78 5.44 0.85 -16.18
N PHE A 79 4.17 1.10 -15.91
CA PHE A 79 3.07 0.76 -16.78
C PHE A 79 2.19 1.98 -17.06
N THR A 80 2.70 3.20 -16.81
CA THR A 80 2.02 4.47 -17.12
C THR A 80 1.50 4.52 -18.56
N GLU A 81 2.19 3.90 -19.53
CA GLU A 81 1.74 3.82 -20.93
C GLU A 81 0.53 2.88 -21.15
N GLU A 82 0.33 1.86 -20.30
CA GLU A 82 -0.82 0.93 -20.38
C GLU A 82 -2.11 1.55 -19.82
N SER A 83 -2.02 2.63 -19.03
CA SER A 83 -3.17 3.34 -18.45
C SER A 83 -3.85 4.30 -19.43
N SER A 84 -3.91 3.94 -20.71
CA SER A 84 -4.35 4.77 -21.84
C SER A 84 -5.82 5.26 -21.81
N THR A 85 -6.57 5.03 -20.73
CA THR A 85 -7.97 5.48 -20.59
C THR A 85 -8.35 6.06 -19.23
N ASP A 86 -7.46 6.16 -18.24
CA ASP A 86 -7.78 6.82 -16.96
C ASP A 86 -6.51 7.24 -16.21
N SER A 87 -6.60 8.43 -15.59
CA SER A 87 -5.69 9.12 -14.64
C SER A 87 -4.22 9.26 -15.01
N ASN A 88 -3.53 8.18 -15.36
CA ASN A 88 -2.07 8.03 -15.39
C ASN A 88 -1.37 8.75 -16.54
N VAL A 89 -1.34 10.08 -16.49
CA VAL A 89 -0.51 10.89 -17.38
C VAL A 89 0.85 11.01 -16.71
N GLN A 90 1.93 10.66 -17.40
CA GLN A 90 3.30 10.80 -16.89
C GLN A 90 3.47 12.14 -16.15
N GLY A 91 3.79 12.09 -14.85
CA GLY A 91 3.94 13.26 -13.99
C GLY A 91 2.67 13.79 -13.30
N ASP A 92 1.56 13.06 -13.28
CA ASP A 92 0.38 13.38 -12.46
C ASP A 92 0.62 13.21 -10.95
N MET A 93 1.66 12.45 -10.59
CA MET A 93 2.06 12.12 -9.22
C MET A 93 1.00 11.32 -8.47
N ASP A 94 0.30 10.40 -9.14
CA ASP A 94 -0.71 9.54 -8.53
C ASP A 94 -0.17 8.09 -8.37
N ILE A 95 -0.59 7.40 -7.31
CA ILE A 95 -0.34 5.97 -7.11
C ILE A 95 -1.56 5.21 -7.61
N ASP A 96 -1.45 4.60 -8.79
CA ASP A 96 -2.50 3.72 -9.30
C ASP A 96 -2.30 2.28 -8.84
N ILE A 97 -3.37 1.70 -8.29
CA ILE A 97 -3.38 0.30 -7.86
C ILE A 97 -4.59 -0.42 -8.43
N TRP A 98 -4.35 -1.34 -9.35
CA TRP A 98 -5.38 -2.16 -9.98
C TRP A 98 -5.49 -3.48 -9.23
N ILE A 99 -6.54 -3.64 -8.44
CA ILE A 99 -6.71 -4.80 -7.58
C ILE A 99 -7.56 -5.87 -8.24
N HIS A 100 -7.00 -7.08 -8.34
CA HIS A 100 -7.68 -8.28 -8.80
C HIS A 100 -7.83 -9.28 -7.64
N PRO A 101 -9.01 -9.86 -7.40
CA PRO A 101 -9.17 -10.87 -6.38
C PRO A 101 -8.58 -12.21 -6.85
N TYR A 102 -8.09 -13.01 -5.90
CA TYR A 102 -7.80 -14.43 -6.13
C TYR A 102 -7.94 -15.24 -4.84
N LYS A 103 -8.03 -16.57 -4.93
CA LYS A 103 -8.16 -17.47 -3.76
C LYS A 103 -7.01 -18.49 -3.62
N THR A 104 -6.15 -18.62 -4.62
CA THR A 104 -5.06 -19.62 -4.65
C THR A 104 -3.83 -19.16 -3.84
N LYS A 105 -2.74 -19.92 -3.83
CA LYS A 105 -1.46 -19.63 -3.12
C LYS A 105 -1.61 -19.36 -1.60
N PRO A 106 -1.84 -20.41 -0.79
CA PRO A 106 -1.97 -20.25 0.66
C PRO A 106 -0.70 -19.64 1.26
N GLY A 107 -0.85 -18.55 2.02
CA GLY A 107 0.25 -17.87 2.70
C GLY A 107 0.70 -16.56 2.05
N VAL A 108 0.22 -16.26 0.85
CA VAL A 108 0.50 -15.00 0.15
C VAL A 108 -0.68 -14.06 0.34
N VAL A 109 -0.42 -12.82 0.77
CA VAL A 109 -1.46 -11.79 0.98
C VAL A 109 -1.79 -11.12 -0.34
N GLY A 110 -0.78 -10.62 -1.03
CA GLY A 110 -0.87 -10.10 -2.38
C GLY A 110 0.36 -10.47 -3.19
N TYR A 111 0.27 -10.27 -4.49
CA TYR A 111 1.43 -10.27 -5.36
C TYR A 111 1.17 -9.39 -6.56
N THR A 112 2.24 -8.95 -7.21
CA THR A 112 2.27 -8.31 -8.52
C THR A 112 3.15 -9.13 -9.46
N THR A 113 3.09 -8.84 -10.75
CA THR A 113 4.03 -9.41 -11.72
C THR A 113 4.75 -8.30 -12.47
N PRO A 114 6.00 -8.54 -12.93
CA PRO A 114 6.76 -7.50 -13.64
C PRO A 114 6.19 -7.12 -15.02
N SER A 115 5.14 -7.79 -15.49
CA SER A 115 4.60 -7.69 -16.84
C SER A 115 3.20 -7.10 -16.91
N THR A 116 2.63 -6.67 -15.78
CA THR A 116 1.25 -6.15 -15.72
C THR A 116 1.11 -5.12 -14.60
N HIS A 117 0.23 -4.15 -14.78
CA HIS A 117 -0.25 -3.22 -13.72
C HIS A 117 -0.94 -3.92 -12.53
N ALA A 118 -1.46 -5.12 -12.76
CA ALA A 118 -2.29 -5.86 -11.81
C ALA A 118 -1.59 -6.17 -10.46
N THR A 119 -2.29 -5.82 -9.40
CA THR A 119 -2.05 -6.24 -8.02
C THR A 119 -3.09 -7.28 -7.61
N TRP A 120 -2.67 -8.52 -7.45
CA TRP A 120 -3.59 -9.59 -7.02
C TRP A 120 -3.65 -9.66 -5.49
N ILE A 121 -4.85 -9.62 -4.91
CA ILE A 121 -5.09 -9.72 -3.47
C ILE A 121 -5.85 -11.00 -3.13
N ASN A 122 -5.34 -11.73 -2.14
CA ASN A 122 -5.86 -13.03 -1.73
C ASN A 122 -7.07 -12.87 -0.82
N LEU A 123 -8.26 -13.22 -1.30
CA LEU A 123 -9.50 -13.15 -0.53
C LEU A 123 -9.43 -13.98 0.76
N ASN A 124 -8.82 -15.16 0.71
CA ASN A 124 -8.71 -16.00 1.90
C ASN A 124 -7.86 -15.33 2.99
N LYS A 125 -6.88 -14.52 2.61
CA LYS A 125 -6.08 -13.73 3.57
C LYS A 125 -6.82 -12.51 4.06
N LEU A 126 -7.58 -11.85 3.18
CA LEU A 126 -8.41 -10.73 3.55
C LEU A 126 -9.45 -11.12 4.61
N TYR A 127 -10.17 -12.23 4.40
CA TYR A 127 -11.07 -12.81 5.40
C TYR A 127 -10.35 -13.17 6.71
N GLN A 128 -9.18 -13.80 6.65
CA GLN A 128 -8.38 -14.11 7.85
C GLN A 128 -7.99 -12.86 8.63
N TRP A 129 -7.67 -11.77 7.93
CA TRP A 129 -7.37 -10.49 8.56
C TRP A 129 -8.61 -9.84 9.17
N MET A 130 -9.73 -9.80 8.46
CA MET A 130 -11.00 -9.30 8.99
C MET A 130 -11.38 -10.02 10.30
N ASN A 131 -11.25 -11.35 10.32
CA ASN A 131 -11.52 -12.13 11.54
C ASN A 131 -10.52 -11.84 12.67
N ARG A 132 -9.22 -11.74 12.35
CA ARG A 132 -8.17 -11.45 13.34
C ARG A 132 -8.33 -10.07 13.99
N TYR A 133 -8.78 -9.09 13.21
CA TYR A 133 -8.87 -7.69 13.61
C TYR A 133 -10.31 -7.20 13.77
N ASN A 134 -11.27 -8.11 13.98
CA ASN A 134 -12.70 -7.77 14.07
C ASN A 134 -13.01 -6.64 15.06
N ASN A 135 -12.28 -6.55 16.17
CA ASN A 135 -12.43 -5.53 17.20
C ASN A 135 -11.42 -4.37 17.08
N GLN A 136 -10.60 -4.36 16.03
CA GLN A 136 -9.50 -3.40 15.82
C GLN A 136 -9.43 -2.97 14.33
N PRO A 137 -10.50 -2.35 13.79
CA PRO A 137 -10.61 -2.02 12.36
C PRO A 137 -9.49 -1.08 11.88
N ASN A 138 -8.98 -0.20 12.75
CA ASN A 138 -7.86 0.67 12.41
C ASN A 138 -6.54 -0.11 12.18
N LEU A 139 -6.30 -1.18 12.95
CA LEU A 139 -5.13 -2.04 12.71
C LEU A 139 -5.28 -2.86 11.42
N LEU A 140 -6.51 -3.24 11.08
CA LEU A 140 -6.82 -3.92 9.83
C LEU A 140 -6.50 -3.01 8.63
N ARG A 141 -6.98 -1.76 8.64
CA ARG A 141 -6.68 -0.77 7.59
C ARG A 141 -5.18 -0.54 7.44
N ALA A 142 -4.44 -0.47 8.55
CA ALA A 142 -2.99 -0.31 8.51
C ALA A 142 -2.27 -1.52 7.86
N GLU A 143 -2.76 -2.75 8.06
CA GLU A 143 -2.22 -3.94 7.36
C GLU A 143 -2.51 -3.88 5.85
N ILE A 144 -3.71 -3.42 5.46
CA ILE A 144 -4.07 -3.23 4.05
C ILE A 144 -3.19 -2.16 3.41
N ALA A 145 -3.11 -0.96 4.00
CA ALA A 145 -2.28 0.14 3.50
C ALA A 145 -0.81 -0.27 3.33
N GLY A 146 -0.25 -0.98 4.32
CA GLY A 146 1.11 -1.51 4.23
C GLY A 146 1.29 -2.56 3.13
N ASN A 147 0.28 -3.39 2.86
CA ASN A 147 0.32 -4.35 1.77
C ASN A 147 0.22 -3.64 0.40
N LEU A 148 -0.68 -2.67 0.25
CA LEU A 148 -0.80 -1.88 -0.98
C LEU A 148 0.52 -1.19 -1.32
N ALA A 149 1.16 -0.54 -0.34
CA ALA A 149 2.47 0.08 -0.54
C ALA A 149 3.57 -0.93 -0.88
N HIS A 150 3.51 -2.16 -0.32
CA HIS A 150 4.45 -3.23 -0.66
C HIS A 150 4.33 -3.64 -2.12
N GLU A 151 3.10 -3.89 -2.57
CA GLU A 151 2.84 -4.30 -3.96
C GLU A 151 3.15 -3.18 -4.94
N TYR A 152 2.82 -1.93 -4.61
CA TYR A 152 3.19 -0.78 -5.44
C TYR A 152 4.72 -0.65 -5.62
N CYS A 153 5.51 -0.93 -4.59
CA CYS A 153 6.98 -0.97 -4.74
C CYS A 153 7.45 -2.02 -5.76
N HIS A 154 6.70 -3.10 -5.94
CA HIS A 154 7.00 -4.08 -6.98
C HIS A 154 6.66 -3.56 -8.37
N ASN A 155 5.58 -2.81 -8.54
CA ASN A 155 5.24 -2.11 -9.79
C ASN A 155 6.31 -1.08 -10.16
N LEU A 156 6.88 -0.37 -9.18
CA LEU A 156 8.05 0.50 -9.34
C LEU A 156 9.35 -0.27 -9.71
N GLY A 157 9.31 -1.59 -9.70
CA GLY A 157 10.44 -2.44 -10.09
C GLY A 157 11.38 -2.85 -8.98
N PHE A 158 11.06 -2.55 -7.72
CA PHE A 158 11.83 -3.07 -6.61
C PHE A 158 11.51 -4.54 -6.37
N ARG A 159 12.52 -5.30 -5.93
CA ARG A 159 12.40 -6.74 -5.72
C ARG A 159 12.93 -7.14 -4.36
N HIS A 160 12.40 -8.23 -3.81
CA HIS A 160 12.98 -8.89 -2.63
C HIS A 160 13.54 -10.28 -3.00
N GLY A 161 14.19 -10.96 -2.05
CA GLY A 161 14.68 -12.32 -2.24
C GLY A 161 13.55 -13.34 -2.16
N ARG A 162 13.83 -14.63 -2.44
CA ARG A 162 12.85 -15.71 -2.24
C ARG A 162 12.44 -15.81 -0.76
N GLY A 163 11.23 -16.28 -0.51
CA GLY A 163 10.64 -16.41 0.82
C GLY A 163 9.93 -15.13 1.31
N GLY A 164 9.16 -15.26 2.39
CA GLY A 164 8.37 -14.17 2.96
C GLY A 164 9.19 -13.15 3.77
N SER A 165 8.65 -12.72 4.91
CA SER A 165 9.21 -11.67 5.80
C SER A 165 10.44 -12.14 6.62
N THR A 166 11.45 -12.67 5.94
CA THR A 166 12.75 -13.03 6.53
C THR A 166 13.50 -11.77 6.98
N ARG A 167 14.45 -11.91 7.91
CA ARG A 167 15.31 -10.78 8.36
C ARG A 167 16.04 -10.10 7.20
N ALA A 168 16.35 -10.85 6.16
CA ALA A 168 16.94 -10.35 4.92
C ALA A 168 15.95 -9.50 4.13
N ASN A 169 14.77 -10.05 3.87
CA ASN A 169 13.74 -9.40 3.06
C ASN A 169 13.15 -8.16 3.75
N ARG A 170 13.07 -8.12 5.09
CA ARG A 170 12.65 -6.91 5.83
C ARG A 170 13.48 -5.65 5.56
N LYS A 171 14.68 -5.79 4.97
CA LYS A 171 15.55 -4.67 4.57
C LYS A 171 15.44 -4.31 3.09
N THR A 172 14.65 -5.05 2.31
CA THR A 172 14.39 -4.74 0.90
C THR A 172 13.35 -3.65 0.78
N VAL A 173 13.36 -2.91 -0.33
CA VAL A 173 12.49 -1.75 -0.52
C VAL A 173 11.00 -2.09 -0.31
N PRO A 174 10.41 -3.12 -0.96
CA PRO A 174 8.98 -3.41 -0.81
C PRO A 174 8.58 -3.71 0.64
N TYR A 175 9.34 -4.57 1.32
CA TYR A 175 9.07 -4.87 2.72
C TYR A 175 9.32 -3.69 3.65
N PHE A 176 10.36 -2.90 3.42
CA PHE A 176 10.65 -1.78 4.30
C PHE A 176 9.57 -0.71 4.19
N ILE A 177 9.18 -0.33 2.98
CA ILE A 177 8.15 0.68 2.75
C ILE A 177 6.79 0.19 3.28
N GLY A 178 6.37 -1.03 2.90
CA GLY A 178 5.11 -1.58 3.40
C GLY A 178 5.04 -1.69 4.93
N ASN A 179 6.13 -2.13 5.58
CA ASN A 179 6.19 -2.13 7.05
C ASN A 179 6.18 -0.70 7.63
N THR A 180 6.85 0.25 6.99
CA THR A 180 6.87 1.65 7.43
C THR A 180 5.46 2.24 7.42
N VAL A 181 4.73 2.08 6.31
CA VAL A 181 3.34 2.54 6.19
C VAL A 181 2.46 1.89 7.26
N ARG A 182 2.52 0.56 7.39
CA ARG A 182 1.75 -0.16 8.41
C ARG A 182 2.07 0.36 9.81
N ASP A 183 3.34 0.52 10.16
CA ASP A 183 3.75 0.90 11.51
C ASP A 183 3.34 2.35 11.82
N ILE A 184 3.32 3.26 10.84
CA ILE A 184 2.74 4.60 11.00
C ILE A 184 1.23 4.50 11.23
N GLY A 185 0.50 3.81 10.35
CA GLY A 185 -0.97 3.68 10.45
C GLY A 185 -1.42 3.03 11.76
N ARG A 186 -0.66 2.06 12.28
CA ARG A 186 -0.90 1.46 13.61
C ARG A 186 -0.67 2.43 14.76
N ASN A 187 0.35 3.27 14.66
CA ASN A 187 0.62 4.25 15.69
C ASN A 187 -0.46 5.32 15.72
N GLU A 188 -0.93 5.79 14.56
CA GLU A 188 -2.10 6.65 14.48
C GLU A 188 -3.30 5.98 15.14
N ALA A 189 -3.63 4.75 14.75
CA ALA A 189 -4.73 3.98 15.34
C ALA A 189 -4.69 3.90 16.87
N ASN A 190 -3.49 3.72 17.45
CA ASN A 190 -3.30 3.62 18.89
C ASN A 190 -3.42 4.98 19.60
N LEU A 191 -3.04 6.09 18.94
CA LEU A 191 -3.20 7.43 19.50
C LEU A 191 -4.69 7.80 19.64
N PHE A 192 -5.53 7.46 18.65
CA PHE A 192 -6.98 7.66 18.72
C PHE A 192 -7.67 6.79 19.78
N ALA A 193 -7.15 5.59 20.04
CA ALA A 193 -7.68 4.72 21.10
C ALA A 193 -7.42 5.25 22.52
N ILE A 194 -6.46 6.18 22.69
CA ILE A 194 -6.03 6.71 24.00
C ILE A 194 -6.59 8.13 24.27
N GLY A 195 -7.02 8.86 23.25
CA GLY A 195 -7.71 10.15 23.44
C GLY A 195 -8.06 10.83 22.11
N ASN A 196 -9.30 11.32 22.02
CA ASN A 196 -9.99 11.93 20.87
C ASN A 196 -10.58 10.93 19.87
N SER A 197 -11.89 10.68 20.03
CA SER A 197 -12.71 9.81 19.21
C SER A 197 -13.32 10.53 17.99
N GLU A 198 -12.64 11.51 17.38
CA GLU A 198 -13.08 11.98 16.08
C GLU A 198 -12.63 10.96 15.05
N ASP A 199 -13.60 10.19 14.58
CA ASP A 199 -13.43 9.10 13.64
C ASP A 199 -12.72 9.63 12.40
N LEU A 200 -11.50 9.13 12.17
CA LEU A 200 -10.57 9.50 11.11
C LEU A 200 -11.19 9.38 9.70
N PHE A 201 -12.38 8.78 9.62
CA PHE A 201 -13.13 8.42 8.43
C PHE A 201 -14.54 9.04 8.35
N ALA A 202 -14.94 9.91 9.28
CA ALA A 202 -16.24 10.61 9.21
C ALA A 202 -16.35 11.60 8.03
N CYS A 203 -15.25 11.90 7.33
CA CYS A 203 -15.22 12.84 6.20
C CYS A 203 -15.40 12.22 4.81
N SER A 204 -15.55 10.90 4.66
CA SER A 204 -15.70 10.29 3.32
C SER A 204 -17.15 10.11 2.85
N GLU A 205 -18.14 10.60 3.61
CA GLU A 205 -19.54 10.64 3.19
C GLU A 205 -19.96 12.06 2.82
N SER A 206 -19.43 12.57 1.70
CA SER A 206 -20.13 13.65 1.00
C SER A 206 -19.96 13.52 -0.50
N VAL A 207 -21.12 13.35 -1.18
CA VAL A 207 -21.39 13.55 -2.61
C VAL A 207 -20.87 12.41 -3.50
N GLU A 208 -21.69 11.59 -4.16
CA GLU A 208 -22.66 11.98 -5.19
C GLU A 208 -24.03 11.30 -5.05
N SER A 209 -25.05 12.11 -4.77
CA SER A 209 -26.42 11.86 -5.24
C SER A 209 -26.64 12.75 -6.47
N LYS A 210 -26.83 12.15 -7.64
CA LYS A 210 -27.54 12.77 -8.75
C LYS A 210 -29.02 12.49 -8.63
#